data_AF-A0A955PAX6-F1
#
_entry.id   AF-A0A955PAX6-F1
#
_cell.length_a   1.000
_cell.length_b   1.000
_cell.length_c   1.000
_cell.angle_alpha   90.00
_cell.angle_beta   90.00
_cell.angle_gamma   90.00
#
_symmetry.space_group_name_H-M   'P 1'
#
loop_
_entity.id
_entity.type
_entity.pdbx_description
1 polymer ?
#
loop_
_entity_poly.entity_id
_entity_poly.type
_entity_poly.pdbx_seq_one_letter_code
_entity_poly.pdbx_strand_id
1 'polypeptide(L)' 'MNYKGIVKNGNIELENGVHLPDGTPVSVEVEEAVSPSESEPQRTLYEIFEGIIGSIDDFPEDMAKNHDHYLHGAPKK' A
#
# COMPACT_ATOMS: atom_id res chain seq x y z
N MET A 1 14.82 -30.91 -5.06
CA MET A 1 13.73 -30.47 -4.18
C MET A 1 13.83 -28.96 -4.10
N ASN A 2 12.73 -28.24 -4.32
CA ASN A 2 12.72 -26.79 -4.27
C ASN A 2 12.05 -26.38 -2.96
N TYR A 3 12.67 -25.43 -2.26
CA TYR A 3 12.14 -24.87 -1.03
C TYR A 3 11.84 -23.39 -1.26
N LYS A 4 10.66 -22.95 -0.86
CA LYS A 4 10.32 -21.52 -0.81
C LYS A 4 10.75 -20.96 0.54
N GLY A 5 11.16 -19.71 0.53
CA GLY A 5 11.60 -19.02 1.73
C GLY A 5 11.66 -17.52 1.50
N ILE A 6 11.69 -16.79 2.59
CA ILE A 6 11.74 -15.32 2.57
C ILE A 6 13.05 -14.84 3.18
N VAL A 7 13.62 -13.80 2.58
CA VAL A 7 14.83 -13.18 3.11
C VAL A 7 14.43 -12.28 4.29
N LYS A 8 14.89 -12.61 5.50
CA LYS A 8 14.77 -11.75 6.69
C LYS A 8 16.15 -11.48 7.27
N ASN A 9 16.50 -10.21 7.41
CA ASN A 9 17.78 -9.76 7.99
C ASN A 9 19.01 -10.41 7.32
N GLY A 10 18.95 -10.65 6.00
CA GLY A 10 20.02 -11.30 5.24
C GLY A 10 20.09 -12.83 5.37
N ASN A 11 19.19 -13.46 6.12
CA ASN A 11 19.03 -14.91 6.20
C ASN A 11 17.80 -15.37 5.42
N ILE A 12 17.86 -16.56 4.81
CA ILE A 12 16.70 -17.17 4.15
C ILE A 12 15.95 -18.02 5.17
N GLU A 13 14.75 -17.61 5.55
CA GLU A 13 13.83 -18.42 6.36
C GLU A 13 12.99 -19.29 5.43
N LEU A 14 13.21 -20.61 5.45
CA LEU A 14 12.42 -21.55 4.66
C LEU A 14 10.99 -21.66 5.22
N GLU A 15 10.02 -21.69 4.32
CA GLU A 15 8.61 -21.90 4.67
C GLU A 15 8.40 -23.31 5.26
N ASN A 16 7.31 -23.48 6.01
CA ASN A 16 6.90 -24.75 6.62
C ASN A 16 7.87 -25.35 7.66
N GLY A 17 8.81 -24.54 8.19
CA GLY A 17 9.71 -24.98 9.25
C GLY A 17 10.70 -26.05 8.80
N VAL A 18 11.05 -26.07 7.50
CA VAL A 18 12.05 -26.99 6.97
C VAL A 18 13.44 -26.57 7.43
N HIS A 19 14.18 -27.51 8.02
CA HIS A 19 15.57 -27.32 8.39
C HIS A 19 16.46 -28.22 7.54
N LEU A 20 17.41 -27.61 6.82
CA LEU A 20 18.46 -28.34 6.11
C LEU A 20 19.66 -28.54 7.05
N PRO A 21 20.38 -29.67 6.96
CA PRO A 21 21.58 -29.89 7.75
C PRO A 21 22.66 -28.84 7.47
N ASP A 22 23.42 -28.49 8.51
CA ASP A 22 24.55 -27.57 8.40
C ASP A 22 25.56 -28.05 7.35
N GLY A 23 26.06 -27.10 6.54
CA GLY A 23 27.02 -27.39 5.47
C GLY A 23 26.40 -27.94 4.17
N THR A 24 25.07 -28.03 4.08
CA THR A 24 24.40 -28.40 2.83
C THR A 24 24.60 -27.30 1.77
N PRO A 25 25.22 -27.58 0.61
CA PRO A 25 25.34 -26.60 -0.46
C PRO A 25 23.97 -26.35 -1.10
N VAL A 26 23.60 -25.09 -1.25
CA VAL A 26 22.32 -24.67 -1.85
C VAL A 26 22.55 -23.67 -2.99
N SER A 27 21.66 -23.70 -3.99
CA SER A 27 21.56 -22.68 -5.03
C SER A 27 20.30 -21.87 -4.77
N VAL A 28 20.40 -20.55 -4.82
CA VAL A 28 19.27 -19.64 -4.57
C VAL A 28 18.78 -19.09 -5.90
N GLU A 29 17.50 -19.29 -6.17
CA GLU A 29 16.79 -18.66 -7.28
C GLU A 29 15.82 -17.64 -6.68
N VAL A 30 15.98 -16.37 -7.08
CA VAL A 30 15.12 -15.29 -6.59
C VAL A 30 13.89 -15.24 -7.50
N GLU A 31 12.73 -15.55 -6.95
CA GLU A 31 11.46 -15.29 -7.64
C GLU A 31 11.29 -13.76 -7.75
N GLU A 32 10.91 -13.26 -8.94
CA GLU A 32 10.59 -11.84 -9.11
C GLU A 32 9.53 -11.47 -8.06
N ALA A 33 9.88 -10.53 -7.19
CA ALA A 33 8.94 -10.06 -6.19
C ALA A 33 7.75 -9.46 -6.95
N VAL A 34 6.61 -10.14 -6.90
CA VAL A 34 5.33 -9.56 -7.27
C VAL A 34 5.24 -8.30 -6.44
N SER A 35 5.36 -7.14 -7.09
CA SER A 35 5.33 -5.88 -6.38
C SER A 35 4.04 -5.86 -5.54
N PRO A 36 4.05 -5.37 -4.30
CA PRO A 36 2.83 -5.32 -3.47
C PRO A 36 1.65 -4.65 -4.19
N SER A 37 1.93 -3.84 -5.22
CA SER A 37 0.93 -3.23 -6.11
C SER A 37 0.10 -4.20 -6.96
N GLU A 38 0.55 -5.44 -7.19
CA GLU A 38 -0.17 -6.41 -8.04
C GLU A 38 -0.99 -7.43 -7.24
N SER A 39 -0.75 -7.55 -5.93
CA SER A 39 -1.38 -8.58 -5.08
C SER A 39 -2.39 -8.03 -4.08
N GLU A 40 -2.36 -6.72 -3.77
CA GLU A 40 -3.41 -6.09 -2.99
C GLU A 40 -4.52 -5.56 -3.91
N PRO A 41 -5.81 -5.78 -3.57
CA PRO A 41 -6.89 -5.13 -4.29
C PRO A 41 -6.69 -3.62 -4.19
N GLN A 42 -6.54 -2.97 -5.35
CA GLN A 42 -6.32 -1.54 -5.42
C GLN A 42 -7.53 -0.83 -4.81
N ARG A 43 -7.30 -0.11 -3.69
CA ARG A 43 -8.36 0.63 -3.01
C ARG A 43 -9.00 1.64 -3.95
N THR A 44 -10.32 1.69 -3.93
CA THR A 44 -11.11 2.69 -4.64
C THR A 44 -10.89 4.07 -4.05
N LEU A 45 -11.16 5.13 -4.84
CA LEU A 45 -11.11 6.50 -4.33
C LEU A 45 -12.07 6.69 -3.14
N TYR A 46 -13.20 5.99 -3.13
CA TYR A 46 -14.12 6.01 -2.01
C TYR A 46 -13.45 5.49 -0.73
N GLU A 47 -12.84 4.30 -0.75
CA GLU A 47 -12.15 3.70 0.41
C GLU A 47 -10.97 4.54 0.91
N ILE A 48 -10.31 5.27 0.01
CA ILE A 48 -9.21 6.17 0.38
C ILE A 48 -9.72 7.42 1.10
N PHE A 49 -10.89 7.94 0.71
CA PHE A 49 -11.41 9.23 1.19
C PHE A 49 -12.63 9.11 2.11
N GLU A 50 -13.11 7.91 2.44
CA GLU A 50 -14.33 7.70 3.23
C GLU A 50 -14.34 8.45 4.57
N GLY A 51 -13.17 8.58 5.22
CA GLY A 51 -13.04 9.29 6.49
C GLY A 51 -13.19 10.82 6.41
N ILE A 52 -13.14 11.40 5.21
CA ILE A 52 -13.26 12.85 5.00
C ILE A 52 -14.50 13.25 4.19
N ILE A 53 -15.06 12.34 3.39
CA ILE A 53 -16.26 12.60 2.60
C ILE A 53 -17.42 12.92 3.55
N GLY A 54 -18.01 14.10 3.38
CA GLY A 54 -19.14 14.55 4.22
C GLY A 54 -18.77 14.88 5.67
N SER A 55 -17.49 15.05 6.00
CA SER A 55 -17.05 15.35 7.37
C SER A 55 -17.39 16.76 7.88
N ILE A 56 -17.94 17.63 7.01
CA ILE A 56 -18.26 19.02 7.34
C ILE A 56 -19.69 19.31 6.89
N ASP A 57 -20.57 19.61 7.84
CA ASP A 57 -22.02 19.75 7.62
C ASP A 57 -22.42 21.12 7.03
N ASP A 58 -21.71 22.19 7.38
CA ASP A 58 -22.12 23.58 7.10
C ASP A 58 -21.24 24.29 6.04
N PHE A 59 -20.82 23.58 4.99
CA PHE A 59 -20.13 24.24 3.87
C PHE A 59 -21.11 24.95 2.93
N PRO A 60 -20.72 26.09 2.32
CA PRO A 60 -21.47 26.67 1.22
C PRO A 60 -21.59 25.69 0.05
N GLU A 61 -22.75 25.64 -0.60
CA GLU A 61 -23.01 24.76 -1.75
C GLU A 61 -22.03 24.99 -2.92
N ASP A 62 -21.48 26.21 -3.03
CA ASP A 62 -20.52 26.61 -4.05
C ASP A 62 -19.06 26.55 -3.58
N MET A 63 -18.78 25.93 -2.42
CA MET A 63 -17.42 25.86 -1.83
C MET A 63 -16.39 25.30 -2.81
N ALA A 64 -16.71 24.24 -3.56
CA ALA A 64 -15.77 23.66 -4.53
C ALA A 64 -15.39 24.66 -5.64
N LYS A 65 -16.37 25.40 -6.16
CA LYS A 65 -16.17 26.40 -7.22
C LYS A 65 -15.43 27.65 -6.70
N ASN A 66 -15.75 28.05 -5.47
CA ASN A 66 -15.31 29.30 -4.85
C ASN A 66 -14.37 29.07 -3.65
N HIS A 67 -13.60 27.97 -3.63
CA HIS A 67 -12.77 27.62 -2.47
C HIS A 67 -11.79 28.75 -2.10
N ASP A 68 -11.21 29.42 -3.09
CA ASP A 68 -10.28 30.55 -2.90
C ASP A 68 -10.96 31.77 -2.25
N HIS A 69 -12.26 31.98 -2.51
CA HIS A 69 -13.04 33.02 -1.84
C HIS A 69 -13.20 32.70 -0.35
N TYR A 70 -13.58 31.47 -0.02
CA TYR A 70 -13.88 31.09 1.37
C TYR A 70 -12.62 30.85 2.21
N LEU A 71 -11.54 30.34 1.61
CA LEU A 71 -10.28 30.07 2.31
C LEU A 71 -9.36 31.29 2.36
N HIS A 72 -9.40 32.16 1.34
CA HIS A 72 -8.39 33.21 1.14
C HIS A 72 -8.97 34.60 0.86
N GLY A 73 -10.30 34.75 0.76
CA GLY A 73 -10.96 36.05 0.58
C GLY A 73 -10.94 36.59 -0.85
N ALA A 74 -10.54 35.78 -1.85
CA ALA A 74 -10.57 36.19 -3.26
C ALA A 74 -12.01 36.49 -3.75
N PRO A 75 -12.20 37.29 -4.81
CA PRO A 75 -13.50 37.43 -5.46
C PRO A 75 -14.04 36.07 -5.96
N LYS A 76 -15.37 35.87 -5.90
CA LYS A 76 -16.02 34.67 -6.45
C LYS A 76 -15.85 34.59 -7.98
N LYS A 77 -15.80 33.37 -8.51
CA LYS A 77 -15.66 33.04 -9.94
C LYS A 77 -16.98 32.65 -10.59
#